data_AF-A0A2T6F8W7-F1
#
_entry.id   AF-A0A2T6F8W7-F1
#
_cell.length_a   1.000
_cell.length_b   1.000
_cell.length_c   1.000
_cell.angle_alpha   90.00
_cell.angle_beta   90.00
_cell.angle_gamma   90.00
#
_symmetry.space_group_name_H-M   'P 1'
#
loop_
_entity.id
_entity.type
_entity.pdbx_description
1 polymer ?
#
loop_
_entity_poly.entity_id
_entity_poly.type
_entity_poly.pdbx_seq_one_letter_code
_entity_poly.pdbx_strand_id
1 'polypeptide(L)'
;MNTDFALPTTDIPVLKTVRIKLASSHQEREATRCLRRAVFCDEQGIFKGDDQDEIDQHALPIAAILSIPDMQDEVVGTVRIYESEPGVWYGSRLAVATQARRIGSVGSGLIKLAVGTAHARGCKIFLAQVQSQNVPLFKKLHWTSLAEIDVHGRPHHLMQADLAHYPPIDDGDTGFVLTLGAV
;
A
#
# COMPACT_ATOMS: atom_id res chain seq x y z
N MET A 1 -0.22 -2.87 -59.41
CA MET A 1 -0.01 -3.98 -58.46
C MET A 1 1.43 -3.85 -57.97
N ASN A 2 1.79 -3.47 -56.75
CA ASN A 2 1.07 -3.27 -55.49
C ASN A 2 1.67 -2.02 -54.81
N THR A 3 0.82 -1.18 -54.22
CA THR A 3 1.25 -0.11 -53.31
C THR A 3 1.12 -0.66 -51.89
N ASP A 4 2.24 -1.00 -51.26
CA ASP A 4 2.30 -1.30 -49.83
C ASP A 4 2.16 0.00 -49.03
N PHE A 5 0.97 0.21 -48.47
CA PHE A 5 0.71 1.24 -47.47
C PHE A 5 1.07 0.65 -46.10
N ALA A 6 2.31 0.84 -45.67
CA ALA A 6 2.68 0.59 -44.27
C ALA A 6 2.00 1.65 -43.41
N LEU A 7 1.03 1.26 -42.59
CA LEU A 7 0.44 2.13 -41.58
C LEU A 7 1.53 2.50 -40.56
N PRO A 8 1.68 3.78 -40.17
CA PRO A 8 2.58 4.14 -39.09
C PRO A 8 2.10 3.47 -37.80
N THR A 9 2.94 2.61 -37.22
CA THR A 9 2.80 2.14 -35.84
C THR A 9 3.08 3.32 -34.92
N THR A 10 2.04 4.08 -34.64
CA THR A 10 2.04 5.05 -33.54
C THR A 10 2.18 4.25 -32.25
N ASP A 11 3.32 4.37 -31.56
CA ASP A 11 3.46 3.94 -30.17
C ASP A 11 2.47 4.78 -29.34
N ILE A 12 1.23 4.29 -29.21
CA ILE A 12 0.25 4.89 -28.31
C ILE A 12 0.76 4.60 -26.90
N PRO A 13 1.07 5.63 -26.10
CA PRO A 13 1.54 5.40 -24.75
C PRO A 13 0.50 4.61 -23.95
N VAL A 14 0.89 3.43 -23.48
CA VAL A 14 0.03 2.58 -22.67
C VAL A 14 -0.13 3.24 -21.30
N LEU A 15 -1.29 3.86 -21.07
CA LEU A 15 -1.63 4.43 -19.77
C LEU A 15 -1.71 3.32 -18.73
N LYS A 16 -0.83 3.38 -17.74
CA LYS A 16 -0.86 2.51 -16.58
C LYS A 16 -1.54 3.25 -15.44
N THR A 17 -2.49 2.60 -14.78
CA THR A 17 -3.17 3.18 -13.63
C THR A 17 -3.00 2.27 -12.42
N VAL A 18 -2.85 2.87 -11.25
CA VAL A 18 -2.86 2.13 -9.98
C VAL A 18 -4.04 2.60 -9.16
N ARG A 19 -4.99 1.71 -8.88
CA ARG A 19 -6.09 1.97 -7.96
C ARG A 19 -5.69 1.60 -6.55
N ILE A 20 -5.77 2.55 -5.63
CA ILE A 20 -5.59 2.33 -4.19
C ILE A 20 -6.97 2.24 -3.56
N LYS A 21 -7.35 1.09 -3.00
CA LYS A 21 -8.67 0.84 -2.38
C LYS A 21 -8.61 -0.22 -1.29
N LEU A 22 -9.64 -0.31 -0.44
CA LEU A 22 -9.84 -1.48 0.42
C LEU A 22 -9.99 -2.74 -0.44
N ALA A 23 -9.32 -3.82 -0.02
CA ALA A 23 -9.45 -5.14 -0.64
C ALA A 23 -10.74 -5.79 -0.12
N SER A 24 -11.82 -5.62 -0.88
CA SER A 24 -13.17 -6.03 -0.50
C SER A 24 -13.54 -7.41 -1.04
N SER A 25 -12.99 -7.83 -2.17
CA SER A 25 -13.22 -9.18 -2.71
C SER A 25 -12.27 -10.22 -2.12
N HIS A 26 -12.70 -11.49 -2.09
CA HIS A 26 -11.86 -12.60 -1.66
C HIS A 26 -10.55 -12.67 -2.48
N GLN A 27 -10.62 -12.43 -3.79
CA GLN A 27 -9.46 -12.46 -4.68
C GLN A 27 -8.45 -11.35 -4.36
N GLU A 28 -8.90 -10.12 -4.10
CA GLU A 28 -8.01 -9.02 -3.70
C GLU A 28 -7.37 -9.32 -2.34
N ARG A 29 -8.15 -9.83 -1.37
CA ARG A 29 -7.62 -10.22 -0.05
C ARG A 29 -6.56 -11.31 -0.16
N GLU A 30 -6.80 -12.34 -0.98
CA GLU A 30 -5.80 -13.38 -1.24
C GLU A 30 -4.55 -12.80 -1.90
N ALA A 31 -4.71 -11.95 -2.92
CA ALA A 31 -3.59 -11.33 -3.63
C ALA A 31 -2.74 -10.46 -2.69
N THR A 32 -3.35 -9.69 -1.78
CA THR A 32 -2.61 -8.94 -0.76
C THR A 32 -1.84 -9.85 0.20
N ARG A 33 -2.40 -11.00 0.61
CA ARG A 33 -1.69 -11.99 1.43
C ARG A 33 -0.49 -12.59 0.67
N CYS A 34 -0.70 -13.01 -0.58
CA CYS A 34 0.36 -13.53 -1.43
C CYS A 34 1.51 -12.53 -1.59
N LEU A 35 1.21 -11.24 -1.81
CA LEU A 35 2.21 -10.18 -1.91
C LEU A 35 2.98 -9.99 -0.59
N ARG A 36 2.29 -9.99 0.55
CA ARG A 36 2.94 -9.91 1.87
C ARG A 36 3.89 -11.08 2.11
N ARG A 37 3.48 -12.31 1.77
CA ARG A 37 4.33 -13.49 1.89
C ARG A 37 5.59 -13.35 1.04
N ALA A 38 5.45 -12.96 -0.23
CA ALA A 38 6.58 -12.75 -1.13
C ALA A 38 7.55 -11.68 -0.60
N VAL A 39 7.05 -10.58 -0.05
CA VAL A 39 7.91 -9.48 0.44
C VAL A 39 8.52 -9.80 1.81
N PHE A 40 7.73 -10.24 2.78
CA PHE A 40 8.20 -10.39 4.16
C PHE A 40 8.86 -11.74 4.44
N CYS A 41 8.42 -12.82 3.78
CA CYS A 41 9.02 -14.14 3.93
C CYS A 41 10.15 -14.33 2.90
N ASP A 42 9.83 -14.22 1.62
CA ASP A 42 10.76 -14.66 0.57
C ASP A 42 11.87 -13.62 0.32
N GLU A 43 11.52 -12.32 0.23
CA GLU A 43 12.50 -11.26 -0.03
C GLU A 43 13.22 -10.81 1.25
N GLN A 44 12.48 -10.46 2.31
CA GLN A 44 13.09 -9.90 3.51
C GLN A 44 13.51 -10.95 4.54
N GLY A 45 12.97 -12.16 4.52
CA GLY A 45 13.28 -13.20 5.52
C GLY A 45 12.90 -12.81 6.95
N ILE A 46 11.88 -11.98 7.15
CA ILE A 46 11.37 -11.60 8.49
C ILE A 46 10.59 -12.75 9.10
N PHE A 47 9.74 -13.40 8.30
CA PHE A 47 8.91 -14.51 8.74
C PHE A 47 9.30 -15.80 8.04
N LYS A 48 9.02 -16.94 8.69
CA LYS A 48 9.24 -18.27 8.12
C LYS A 48 7.94 -18.78 7.53
N GLY A 49 7.86 -18.84 6.21
CA GLY A 49 6.76 -19.46 5.47
C GLY A 49 5.52 -18.56 5.33
N ASP A 50 5.04 -17.95 6.41
CA ASP A 50 3.85 -17.07 6.40
C ASP A 50 4.00 -15.91 7.39
N ASP A 51 3.44 -14.75 7.05
CA ASP A 51 3.42 -13.54 7.89
C ASP A 51 2.06 -13.28 8.58
N GLN A 52 1.09 -14.18 8.34
CA GLN A 52 -0.26 -14.11 8.89
C GLN A 52 -0.25 -14.17 10.43
N ASP A 53 -1.12 -13.39 11.07
CA ASP A 53 -1.33 -13.38 12.52
C ASP A 53 -2.82 -13.20 12.89
N GLU A 54 -3.12 -13.13 14.19
CA GLU A 54 -4.50 -13.02 14.71
C GLU A 54 -5.21 -11.74 14.24
N ILE A 55 -4.45 -10.68 13.93
CA ILE A 55 -4.99 -9.40 13.46
C ILE A 55 -5.62 -9.54 12.08
N ASP A 56 -5.15 -10.48 11.24
CA ASP A 56 -5.72 -10.71 9.91
C ASP A 56 -7.21 -11.08 9.91
N GLN A 57 -7.73 -11.56 11.04
CA GLN A 57 -9.14 -11.93 11.17
C GLN A 57 -10.08 -10.72 11.15
N HIS A 58 -9.60 -9.55 11.59
CA HIS A 58 -10.41 -8.33 11.74
C HIS A 58 -9.79 -7.09 11.09
N ALA A 59 -8.56 -7.19 10.57
CA ALA A 59 -7.93 -6.10 9.84
C ALA A 59 -8.60 -5.83 8.48
N LEU A 60 -8.42 -4.59 8.04
CA LEU A 60 -8.87 -4.08 6.76
C LEU A 60 -7.65 -4.00 5.82
N PRO A 61 -7.48 -4.96 4.92
CA PRO A 61 -6.45 -4.88 3.89
C PRO A 61 -6.80 -3.80 2.87
N ILE A 62 -5.78 -3.06 2.45
CA ILE A 62 -5.79 -2.09 1.37
C ILE A 62 -4.87 -2.62 0.27
N ALA A 63 -5.31 -2.54 -0.97
CA ALA A 63 -4.57 -2.97 -2.14
C ALA A 63 -4.24 -1.77 -3.05
N ALA A 64 -3.06 -1.83 -3.66
CA ALA A 64 -2.69 -1.07 -4.84
C ALA A 64 -2.76 -2.01 -6.04
N ILE A 65 -3.79 -1.83 -6.87
CA ILE A 65 -4.09 -2.67 -8.04
C ILE A 65 -3.62 -1.95 -9.29
N LEU A 66 -2.63 -2.52 -9.96
CA LEU A 66 -2.12 -2.06 -11.24
C LEU A 66 -3.00 -2.61 -12.36
N SER A 67 -3.54 -1.71 -13.17
CA SER A 67 -4.28 -2.03 -14.39
C SER A 67 -3.48 -1.59 -15.60
N ILE A 68 -3.22 -2.54 -16.50
CA ILE A 68 -2.58 -2.34 -17.80
C ILE A 68 -3.57 -2.86 -18.86
N PRO A 69 -3.84 -2.11 -19.94
CA PRO A 69 -4.67 -2.59 -21.04
C PRO A 69 -4.27 -3.99 -21.51
N ASP A 70 -5.27 -4.84 -21.75
CA ASP A 70 -5.13 -6.22 -22.23
C ASP A 70 -4.34 -7.17 -21.31
N MET A 71 -4.09 -6.77 -20.06
CA MET A 71 -3.49 -7.60 -19.02
C MET A 71 -4.44 -7.78 -17.85
N GLN A 72 -4.24 -8.85 -17.08
CA GLN A 72 -4.94 -9.04 -15.82
C GLN A 72 -4.44 -8.04 -14.78
N ASP A 73 -5.37 -7.48 -14.01
CA ASP A 73 -5.07 -6.62 -12.87
C ASP A 73 -4.18 -7.33 -11.85
N GLU A 74 -3.16 -6.62 -11.36
CA GLU A 74 -2.17 -7.16 -10.43
C GLU A 74 -2.14 -6.34 -9.13
N VAL A 75 -2.18 -7.00 -7.97
CA VAL A 75 -1.89 -6.32 -6.69
C VAL A 75 -0.39 -6.13 -6.55
N VAL A 76 0.06 -4.88 -6.67
CA VAL A 76 1.47 -4.49 -6.63
C VAL A 76 1.89 -3.82 -5.33
N GLY A 77 0.94 -3.56 -4.44
CA GLY A 77 1.18 -2.99 -3.12
C GLY A 77 0.05 -3.29 -2.16
N THR A 78 0.36 -3.34 -0.86
CA THR A 78 -0.64 -3.54 0.18
C THR A 78 -0.20 -2.95 1.51
N VAL A 79 -1.18 -2.60 2.33
CA VAL A 79 -1.05 -2.30 3.76
C VAL A 79 -2.34 -2.79 4.42
N ARG A 80 -2.31 -3.12 5.71
CA ARG A 80 -3.54 -3.38 6.47
C ARG A 80 -3.68 -2.38 7.61
N ILE A 81 -4.91 -2.01 7.92
CA ILE A 81 -5.25 -1.19 9.08
C ILE A 81 -6.16 -1.95 10.04
N TYR A 82 -6.05 -1.66 11.33
CA TYR A 82 -6.92 -2.22 12.36
C TYR A 82 -7.04 -1.25 13.54
N GLU A 83 -8.16 -1.33 14.25
CA GLU A 83 -8.37 -0.61 15.51
C GLU A 83 -7.96 -1.53 16.67
N SER A 84 -6.95 -1.12 17.44
CA SER A 84 -6.50 -1.91 18.60
C SER A 84 -7.38 -1.68 19.82
N GLU A 85 -7.84 -0.45 19.98
CA GLU A 85 -8.76 0.01 21.02
C GLU A 85 -9.52 1.23 20.49
N PRO A 86 -10.69 1.60 21.06
CA PRO A 86 -11.54 2.65 20.50
C PRO A 86 -10.80 3.97 20.23
N GLY A 87 -10.69 4.34 18.95
CA GLY A 87 -10.01 5.54 18.47
C GLY A 87 -8.50 5.40 18.27
N VAL A 88 -7.89 4.25 18.54
CA VAL A 88 -6.46 3.99 18.30
C VAL A 88 -6.31 2.96 17.20
N TRP A 89 -5.72 3.41 16.09
CA TRP A 89 -5.58 2.64 14.87
C TRP A 89 -4.12 2.40 14.54
N TYR A 90 -3.86 1.28 13.88
CA TYR A 90 -2.53 0.90 13.45
C TYR A 90 -2.50 0.60 11.96
N GLY A 91 -1.47 1.11 11.27
CA GLY A 91 -1.04 0.63 9.97
C GLY A 91 0.07 -0.41 10.12
N SER A 92 -0.06 -1.55 9.43
CA SER A 92 0.93 -2.62 9.47
C SER A 92 1.04 -3.34 8.12
N ARG A 93 2.10 -4.15 7.97
CA ARG A 93 2.34 -5.00 6.79
C ARG A 93 2.37 -4.23 5.46
N LEU A 94 2.94 -3.02 5.47
CA LEU A 94 3.17 -2.25 4.25
C LEU A 94 4.20 -2.98 3.36
N ALA A 95 3.74 -3.49 2.21
CA ALA A 95 4.54 -4.20 1.24
C ALA A 95 4.29 -3.63 -0.16
N VAL A 96 5.35 -3.42 -0.94
CA VAL A 96 5.27 -2.96 -2.33
C VAL A 96 6.18 -3.84 -3.17
N ALA A 97 5.62 -4.40 -4.25
CA ALA A 97 6.34 -5.24 -5.19
C ALA A 97 7.49 -4.46 -5.84
N THR A 98 8.63 -5.11 -6.09
CA THR A 98 9.86 -4.45 -6.55
C THR A 98 9.66 -3.63 -7.82
N GLN A 99 8.87 -4.14 -8.78
CA GLN A 99 8.53 -3.45 -10.02
C GLN A 99 7.74 -2.15 -9.79
N ALA A 100 6.97 -2.09 -8.70
CA ALA A 100 6.14 -0.95 -8.34
C ALA A 100 6.81 0.03 -7.37
N ARG A 101 7.97 -0.30 -6.79
CA ARG A 101 8.72 0.63 -5.91
C ARG A 101 9.22 1.87 -6.65
N ARG A 102 9.51 1.74 -7.94
CA ARG A 102 9.89 2.87 -8.82
C ARG A 102 8.72 3.80 -9.12
N ILE A 103 7.49 3.30 -8.90
CA ILE A 103 6.28 4.10 -8.92
C ILE A 103 6.16 4.76 -7.54
N GLY A 104 6.94 5.83 -7.33
CA GLY A 104 7.11 6.46 -6.01
C GLY A 104 5.81 6.89 -5.31
N SER A 105 4.70 6.95 -6.03
CA SER A 105 3.37 7.26 -5.49
C SER A 105 2.63 6.08 -4.86
N VAL A 106 3.00 4.82 -5.10
CA VAL A 106 2.24 3.65 -4.58
C VAL A 106 2.30 3.57 -3.06
N GLY A 107 3.49 3.62 -2.47
CA GLY A 107 3.66 3.55 -1.01
C GLY A 107 2.95 4.71 -0.30
N SER A 108 3.14 5.93 -0.79
CA SER A 108 2.48 7.12 -0.26
C SER A 108 0.95 7.08 -0.44
N GLY A 109 0.47 6.52 -1.55
CA GLY A 109 -0.95 6.30 -1.80
C GLY A 109 -1.57 5.32 -0.82
N LEU A 110 -0.91 4.19 -0.56
CA LEU A 110 -1.32 3.22 0.47
C LEU A 110 -1.40 3.87 1.85
N ILE A 111 -0.39 4.65 2.23
CA ILE A 111 -0.37 5.37 3.51
C ILE A 111 -1.51 6.39 3.58
N LYS A 112 -1.73 7.16 2.50
CA LYS A 112 -2.82 8.14 2.44
C LYS A 112 -4.18 7.49 2.65
N LEU A 113 -4.46 6.38 1.96
CA LEU A 113 -5.74 5.68 2.14
C LEU A 113 -5.85 5.06 3.53
N ALA A 114 -4.77 4.46 4.04
CA ALA A 114 -4.74 3.85 5.37
C ALA A 114 -5.13 4.85 6.47
N VAL A 115 -4.48 6.01 6.51
CA VAL A 115 -4.76 7.03 7.52
C VAL A 115 -6.13 7.66 7.28
N GLY A 116 -6.47 8.00 6.04
CA GLY A 116 -7.76 8.63 5.70
C GLY A 116 -8.98 7.75 6.01
N THR A 117 -8.91 6.45 5.72
CA THR A 117 -9.98 5.49 6.04
C THR A 117 -10.14 5.29 7.55
N ALA A 118 -9.03 5.20 8.30
CA ALA A 118 -9.11 5.14 9.75
C ALA A 118 -9.67 6.44 10.35
N HIS A 119 -9.27 7.59 9.82
CA HIS A 119 -9.76 8.91 10.24
C HIS A 119 -11.29 9.03 10.04
N ALA A 120 -11.81 8.59 8.89
CA ALA A 120 -13.26 8.50 8.65
C ALA A 120 -13.98 7.58 9.63
N ARG A 121 -13.29 6.58 10.17
CA ARG A 121 -13.82 5.62 11.16
C ARG A 121 -13.65 6.06 12.62
N GLY A 122 -13.33 7.33 12.86
CA GLY A 122 -13.22 7.89 14.22
C GLY A 122 -11.85 7.71 14.88
N CYS A 123 -10.81 7.42 14.08
CA CYS A 123 -9.43 7.40 14.56
C CYS A 123 -9.04 8.74 15.19
N LYS A 124 -8.46 8.68 16.38
CA LYS A 124 -7.87 9.80 17.13
C LYS A 124 -6.35 9.72 17.16
N ILE A 125 -5.80 8.50 17.10
CA ILE A 125 -4.36 8.23 17.07
C ILE A 125 -4.10 7.14 16.03
N PHE A 126 -3.27 7.44 15.03
CA PHE A 126 -2.86 6.47 14.02
C PHE A 126 -1.37 6.17 14.15
N LEU A 127 -1.03 4.90 14.41
CA LEU A 127 0.32 4.45 14.74
C LEU A 127 0.84 3.45 13.70
N ALA A 128 2.16 3.33 13.60
CA ALA A 128 2.83 2.28 12.85
C ALA A 128 4.20 1.96 13.45
N GLN A 129 4.62 0.70 13.32
CA GLN A 129 5.99 0.28 13.57
C GLN A 129 6.75 0.33 12.23
N VAL A 130 7.69 1.27 12.11
CA VAL A 130 8.37 1.58 10.85
C VAL A 130 9.83 1.18 10.98
N GLN A 131 10.34 0.33 10.07
CA GLN A 131 11.77 0.00 10.03
C GLN A 131 12.61 1.28 9.94
N SER A 132 13.72 1.37 10.69
CA SER A 132 14.51 2.62 10.79
C SER A 132 14.95 3.18 9.42
N GLN A 133 15.20 2.32 8.44
CA GLN A 133 15.53 2.71 7.06
C GLN A 133 14.43 3.54 6.35
N ASN A 134 13.16 3.36 6.72
CA ASN A 134 12.01 4.01 6.12
C ASN A 134 11.59 5.29 6.86
N VAL A 135 12.15 5.58 8.03
CA VAL A 135 11.82 6.77 8.83
C VAL A 135 11.94 8.09 8.05
N PRO A 136 12.98 8.33 7.21
CA PRO A 136 13.05 9.57 6.43
C PRO A 136 11.88 9.77 5.46
N LEU A 137 11.35 8.68 4.89
CA LEU A 137 10.14 8.74 4.05
C LEU A 137 8.92 9.12 4.89
N PHE A 138 8.71 8.46 6.02
CA PHE A 138 7.57 8.72 6.90
C PHE A 138 7.57 10.15 7.46
N LYS A 139 8.74 10.70 7.80
CA LYS A 139 8.86 12.11 8.19
C LYS A 139 8.40 13.08 7.09
N LYS A 140 8.74 12.81 5.82
CA LYS A 140 8.24 13.60 4.67
C LYS A 140 6.72 13.47 4.47
N LEU A 141 6.15 12.38 4.95
CA LEU A 141 4.71 12.11 4.93
C LEU A 141 4.00 12.63 6.19
N HIS A 142 4.59 13.56 6.94
CA HIS A 142 4.00 14.14 8.16
C HIS A 142 3.74 13.12 9.28
N TRP A 143 4.71 12.23 9.48
CA TRP A 143 4.75 11.34 10.64
C TRP A 143 5.84 11.75 11.62
N THR A 144 5.54 11.57 12.90
CA THR A 144 6.45 11.84 14.01
C THR A 144 6.93 10.54 14.63
N SER A 145 8.23 10.41 14.86
CA SER A 145 8.80 9.29 15.63
C SER A 145 8.56 9.53 17.12
N LEU A 146 7.94 8.57 17.79
CA LEU A 146 7.65 8.63 19.23
C LEU A 146 8.72 7.90 20.06
N ALA A 147 9.16 6.73 19.59
CA ALA A 147 10.16 5.91 20.26
C ALA A 147 10.93 5.04 19.26
N GLU A 148 12.18 4.73 19.59
CA GLU A 148 12.95 3.65 18.97
C GLU A 148 12.59 2.33 19.65
N ILE A 149 12.37 1.28 18.85
CA ILE A 149 11.94 -0.04 19.30
C ILE A 149 12.63 -1.13 18.47
N ASP A 150 12.75 -2.33 19.03
CA ASP A 150 13.19 -3.52 18.30
C ASP A 150 12.00 -4.41 17.97
N VAL A 151 11.85 -4.77 16.69
CA VAL A 151 10.79 -5.65 16.21
C VAL A 151 11.42 -6.74 15.36
N HIS A 152 11.22 -8.00 15.75
CA HIS A 152 11.82 -9.18 15.10
C HIS A 152 13.35 -9.07 14.90
N GLY A 153 14.06 -8.50 15.88
CA GLY A 153 15.52 -8.33 15.82
C GLY A 153 15.99 -7.27 14.83
N ARG A 154 15.10 -6.37 14.40
CA ARG A 154 15.40 -5.25 13.51
C ARG A 154 15.05 -3.93 14.18
N PRO A 155 15.86 -2.88 13.97
CA PRO A 155 15.58 -1.56 14.50
C PRO A 155 14.38 -0.94 13.78
N HIS A 156 13.44 -0.46 14.58
CA HIS A 156 12.20 0.18 14.17
C HIS A 156 11.95 1.43 15.00
N HIS A 157 10.99 2.24 14.55
CA HIS A 157 10.43 3.34 15.30
C HIS A 157 8.93 3.12 15.44
N LEU A 158 8.39 3.36 16.63
CA LEU A 158 6.97 3.63 16.79
C LEU A 158 6.73 5.06 16.27
N MET A 159 5.93 5.19 15.23
CA MET A 159 5.61 6.48 14.60
C MET A 159 4.12 6.74 14.62
N GLN A 160 3.75 8.02 14.68
CA GLN A 160 2.37 8.51 14.65
C GLN A 160 2.15 9.43 13.45
N ALA A 161 1.03 9.26 12.75
CA ALA A 161 0.61 10.14 11.67
C ALA A 161 -0.03 11.42 12.20
N ASP A 162 0.21 12.56 11.54
CA ASP A 162 -0.54 13.79 11.77
C ASP A 162 -1.91 13.72 11.07
N LEU A 163 -2.97 13.44 11.83
CA LEU A 163 -4.33 13.34 11.28
C LEU A 163 -4.83 14.63 10.61
N ALA A 164 -4.30 15.80 10.97
CA ALA A 164 -4.67 17.05 10.30
C ALA A 164 -4.16 17.11 8.85
N HIS A 165 -3.06 16.41 8.54
CA HIS A 165 -2.52 16.27 7.18
C HIS A 165 -3.33 15.28 6.32
N TYR A 166 -3.97 14.30 6.95
CA TYR A 166 -4.71 13.23 6.27
C TYR A 166 -6.21 13.40 6.48
N PRO A 167 -6.92 14.15 5.63
CA PRO A 167 -8.37 14.29 5.77
C PRO A 167 -9.07 12.92 5.68
N PRO A 168 -10.24 12.77 6.32
CA PRO A 168 -11.06 11.56 6.23
C PRO A 168 -11.33 11.14 4.78
N ILE A 169 -11.32 9.83 4.52
CA ILE A 169 -11.74 9.22 3.25
C ILE A 169 -12.82 8.20 3.55
N ASP A 170 -14.08 8.61 3.36
CA ASP A 170 -15.27 7.82 3.69
C ASP A 170 -15.52 6.67 2.70
N ASP A 171 -15.08 6.82 1.44
CA ASP A 171 -15.31 5.88 0.35
C ASP A 171 -14.10 4.97 0.07
N GLY A 172 -13.46 4.48 1.14
CA GLY A 172 -12.25 3.66 1.06
C GLY A 172 -12.39 2.39 0.20
N ASP A 173 -13.61 1.86 0.04
CA ASP A 173 -13.90 0.72 -0.84
C ASP A 173 -13.78 1.06 -2.33
N THR A 174 -14.09 2.30 -2.72
CA THR A 174 -13.86 2.79 -4.09
C THR A 174 -12.41 3.23 -4.26
N GLY A 175 -11.91 3.95 -3.26
CA GLY A 175 -10.57 4.49 -3.20
C GLY A 175 -10.28 5.50 -4.31
N PHE A 176 -9.02 5.62 -4.73
CA PHE A 176 -8.60 6.59 -5.75
C PHE A 176 -7.59 6.00 -6.74
N VAL A 177 -7.42 6.67 -7.88
CA VAL A 177 -6.52 6.25 -8.95
C VAL A 177 -5.28 7.15 -8.98
N LEU A 178 -4.12 6.51 -9.06
CA LEU A 178 -2.84 7.14 -9.39
C LEU A 178 -2.58 6.92 -10.88
N THR A 179 -2.53 7.99 -11.66
CA THR A 179 -2.14 7.92 -13.07
C THR A 179 -0.62 7.89 -13.16
N LEU A 180 -0.08 6.87 -13.83
CA LEU A 180 1.35 6.81 -14.11
C LEU A 180 1.58 7.47 -15.47
N GLY A 181 2.46 8.47 -15.50
CA GLY A 181 2.84 9.11 -16.76
C GLY A 181 3.40 8.07 -17.75
N ALA A 182 3.14 8.30 -19.04
CA ALA A 182 3.79 7.55 -20.10
C ALA A 182 5.31 7.65 -19.95
N VAL A 183 6.01 6.53 -20.00
CA VAL A 183 7.48 6.51 -20.17
C VAL A 183 7.78 6.51 -21.66
#